data_AF-A0A2U3NNE1-F1
#
_entry.id   AF-A0A2U3NNE1-F1
#
_cell.length_a   1.000
_cell.length_b   1.000
_cell.length_c   1.000
_cell.angle_alpha   90.00
_cell.angle_beta   90.00
_cell.angle_gamma   90.00
#
_symmetry.space_group_name_H-M   'P 1'
#
loop_
_entity.id
_entity.type
_entity.pdbx_description
1 polymer ?
#
loop_
_entity_poly.entity_id
_entity_poly.type
_entity_poly.pdbx_seq_one_letter_code
_entity_poly.pdbx_strand_id
1 'polypeptide(L)'
;VAEAFEVNPDALAEAVQRIADFQRYAESMISEIDSMVSNLHMTWTGEGATAHAEAHRHWAHGEAMMREALGQLRAIAHTAHANYTGAMAKNMSMWS
;
A
#
# COMPACT_ATOMS: atom_id res chain seq x y z
N VAL A 1 12.05 -25.76 24.08
CA VAL A 1 12.25 -26.03 22.64
C VAL A 1 12.00 -24.71 21.94
N ALA A 2 13.02 -24.12 21.30
CA ALA A 2 12.78 -22.93 20.48
C ALA A 2 11.91 -23.38 19.31
N GLU A 3 10.71 -22.83 19.19
CA GLU A 3 9.87 -23.04 18.02
C GLU A 3 10.69 -22.59 16.80
N ALA A 4 10.92 -23.50 15.86
CA ALA A 4 11.67 -23.17 14.66
C ALA A 4 10.86 -22.09 13.93
N PHE A 5 11.47 -20.92 13.73
CA PHE A 5 10.88 -19.88 12.88
C PHE A 5 10.70 -20.45 11.47
N GLU A 6 9.50 -20.93 11.16
CA GLU A 6 9.12 -21.38 9.83
C GLU A 6 8.40 -20.22 9.14
N VAL A 7 9.10 -19.57 8.20
CA VAL A 7 8.47 -18.58 7.34
C VAL A 7 7.78 -19.33 6.21
N ASN A 8 6.45 -19.30 6.20
CA ASN A 8 5.65 -19.80 5.08
C ASN A 8 5.71 -18.78 3.91
N PRO A 9 6.41 -19.09 2.80
CA PRO A 9 6.58 -18.14 1.70
C PRO A 9 5.26 -17.85 0.97
N ASP A 10 4.33 -18.81 0.93
CA ASP A 10 3.02 -18.66 0.28
C ASP A 10 2.13 -17.71 1.06
N ALA A 11 2.10 -17.84 2.40
CA ALA A 11 1.37 -16.92 3.27
C ALA A 11 1.92 -15.48 3.16
N LEU A 12 3.25 -15.34 3.02
CA LEU A 12 3.87 -14.04 2.74
C LEU A 12 3.43 -13.48 1.39
N ALA A 13 3.44 -14.29 0.32
CA ALA A 13 2.99 -13.87 -1.01
C ALA A 13 1.52 -13.44 -1.02
N GLU A 14 0.65 -14.18 -0.33
CA GLU A 14 -0.77 -13.83 -0.18
C GLU A 14 -0.94 -12.48 0.54
N ALA A 15 -0.20 -12.24 1.62
CA ALA A 15 -0.22 -10.97 2.33
C ALA A 15 0.22 -9.80 1.44
N VAL A 16 1.27 -9.99 0.62
CA VAL A 16 1.71 -8.99 -0.37
C VAL A 16 0.61 -8.69 -1.37
N GLN A 17 -0.07 -9.72 -1.88
CA GLN A 17 -1.14 -9.55 -2.86
C GLN A 17 -2.31 -8.75 -2.27
N ARG A 18 -2.75 -9.09 -1.05
CA ARG A 18 -3.83 -8.37 -0.34
C ARG A 18 -3.49 -6.89 -0.11
N ILE A 19 -2.25 -6.59 0.27
CA ILE A 19 -1.77 -5.20 0.43
C ILE A 19 -1.82 -4.46 -0.91
N ALA A 20 -1.38 -5.10 -2.00
CA ALA A 20 -1.41 -4.49 -3.32
C ALA A 20 -2.84 -4.24 -3.80
N ASP A 21 -3.79 -5.13 -3.49
CA ASP A 21 -5.19 -4.98 -3.86
C ASP A 21 -5.86 -3.84 -3.09
N PHE A 22 -5.62 -3.77 -1.78
CA PHE A 22 -6.09 -2.67 -0.94
C PHE A 22 -5.55 -1.31 -1.40
N GLN A 23 -4.27 -1.24 -1.79
CA GLN A 23 -3.67 -0.02 -2.32
C GLN A 23 -4.41 0.47 -3.58
N ARG A 24 -4.65 -0.42 -4.55
CA ARG A 24 -5.35 -0.05 -5.79
C ARG A 24 -6.78 0.42 -5.52
N TYR A 25 -7.46 -0.22 -4.59
CA TYR A 25 -8.79 0.19 -4.17
C TYR A 25 -8.79 1.59 -3.54
N ALA A 26 -7.85 1.85 -2.62
CA ALA A 26 -7.70 3.17 -2.01
C ALA A 26 -7.40 4.26 -3.06
N GLU A 27 -6.43 4.02 -3.95
CA GLU A 27 -6.08 4.94 -5.05
C GLU A 27 -7.30 5.30 -5.91
N SER A 28 -8.13 4.31 -6.25
CA SER A 28 -9.35 4.54 -7.03
C SER A 28 -10.34 5.43 -6.28
N MET A 29 -10.59 5.16 -5.00
CA MET A 29 -11.52 5.95 -4.18
C MET A 29 -11.05 7.40 -4.05
N ILE A 30 -9.75 7.61 -3.85
CA ILE A 30 -9.19 8.94 -3.68
C ILE A 30 -9.29 9.74 -4.98
N SER A 31 -8.97 9.13 -6.12
CA SER A 31 -9.13 9.79 -7.42
C SER A 31 -10.58 10.21 -7.69
N GLU A 32 -11.55 9.41 -7.22
CA GLU A 32 -12.98 9.74 -7.32
C GLU A 32 -13.33 10.94 -6.43
N ILE A 33 -12.86 10.95 -5.17
CA ILE A 33 -13.04 12.06 -4.24
C ILE A 33 -12.45 13.36 -4.80
N ASP A 34 -11.22 13.32 -5.30
CA ASP A 34 -10.55 14.49 -5.89
C ASP A 34 -11.35 15.06 -7.06
N SER A 35 -11.89 14.18 -7.92
CA SER A 35 -12.74 14.58 -9.04
C SER A 35 -14.03 15.26 -8.56
N MET A 36 -14.69 14.70 -7.53
CA MET A 36 -15.89 15.28 -6.94
C MET A 36 -15.62 16.65 -6.30
N VAL A 37 -14.52 16.78 -5.55
CA VAL A 37 -14.13 18.03 -4.90
C VAL A 37 -13.80 19.09 -5.94
N SER A 38 -13.04 18.75 -6.99
CA SER A 38 -12.73 19.67 -8.08
C SER A 38 -13.99 20.20 -8.76
N ASN A 39 -14.95 19.33 -9.06
CA ASN A 39 -16.22 19.73 -9.67
C ASN A 39 -17.05 20.63 -8.75
N LEU A 40 -17.09 20.32 -7.45
CA LEU A 40 -17.83 21.10 -6.46
C LEU A 40 -17.33 22.55 -6.37
N HIS A 41 -16.00 22.75 -6.39
CA HIS A 41 -15.38 24.08 -6.29
C HIS A 41 -15.50 24.93 -7.57
N MET A 42 -16.05 24.38 -8.66
CA MET A 42 -16.32 25.19 -9.87
C MET A 42 -17.38 26.26 -9.61
N THR A 43 -18.35 25.99 -8.74
CA THR A 43 -19.48 26.89 -8.46
C THR A 43 -19.58 27.26 -6.99
N TRP A 44 -18.96 26.48 -6.10
CA TRP A 44 -18.94 26.77 -4.67
C TRP A 44 -17.77 27.68 -4.30
N THR A 45 -18.10 28.89 -3.81
CA THR A 45 -17.11 29.90 -3.41
C THR A 45 -17.40 30.43 -2.01
N GLY A 46 -16.45 31.19 -1.44
CA GLY A 46 -16.57 31.83 -0.13
C GLY A 46 -15.70 31.15 0.95
N GLU A 47 -15.89 31.55 2.20
CA GLU A 47 -15.06 31.07 3.32
C GLU A 47 -15.20 29.56 3.55
N GLY A 48 -16.42 29.02 3.46
CA GLY A 48 -16.64 27.56 3.59
C GLY A 48 -15.95 26.76 2.49
N ALA A 49 -15.96 27.26 1.25
CA ALA A 49 -15.23 26.64 0.14
C ALA A 49 -13.71 26.68 0.38
N THR A 50 -13.19 27.80 0.89
CA THR A 50 -11.77 27.95 1.24
C THR A 50 -11.35 26.96 2.32
N ALA A 51 -12.10 26.89 3.43
CA ALA A 51 -11.82 25.95 4.52
C ALA A 51 -11.89 24.49 4.07
N HIS A 52 -12.87 24.13 3.24
CA HIS A 52 -12.95 22.79 2.66
C HIS A 52 -11.74 22.48 1.76
N ALA A 53 -11.32 23.41 0.89
CA ALA A 53 -10.17 23.22 0.02
C ALA A 53 -8.86 23.04 0.80
N GLU A 54 -8.71 23.71 1.93
CA GLU A 54 -7.56 23.52 2.84
C GLU A 54 -7.59 22.17 3.55
N ALA A 55 -8.76 21.74 4.04
CA ALA A 55 -8.94 20.42 4.64
C ALA A 55 -8.65 19.31 3.62
N HIS A 56 -9.15 19.46 2.39
CA HIS A 56 -8.89 18.52 1.31
C HIS A 56 -7.41 18.44 0.95
N ARG A 57 -6.69 19.58 0.91
CA ARG A 57 -5.22 19.60 0.71
C ARG A 57 -4.46 18.83 1.79
N HIS A 58 -4.84 18.99 3.06
CA HIS A 58 -4.23 18.24 4.16
C HIS A 58 -4.48 16.74 4.01
N TRP A 59 -5.71 16.37 3.65
CA TRP A 59 -6.07 14.98 3.44
C TRP A 59 -5.31 14.35 2.26
N ALA A 60 -5.23 15.04 1.11
CA ALA A 60 -4.48 14.58 -0.07
C ALA A 60 -2.98 14.39 0.23
N HIS A 61 -2.41 15.22 1.10
CA HIS A 61 -1.03 15.02 1.57
C HIS A 61 -0.87 13.74 2.38
N GLY A 62 -1.75 13.51 3.37
CA GLY A 62 -1.72 12.29 4.18
C GLY A 62 -1.96 11.02 3.35
N GLU A 63 -2.80 11.12 2.33
CA GLU A 63 -3.04 10.06 1.36
C GLU A 63 -1.79 9.73 0.53
N ALA A 64 -1.07 10.75 0.06
CA ALA A 64 0.20 10.55 -0.63
C ALA A 64 1.24 9.85 0.25
N MET A 65 1.32 10.20 1.53
CA MET A 65 2.19 9.52 2.49
C MET A 65 1.81 8.05 2.68
N MET A 66 0.50 7.75 2.76
CA MET A 66 0.02 6.36 2.87
C MET A 66 0.39 5.53 1.64
N ARG A 67 0.22 6.08 0.42
CA ARG A 67 0.63 5.40 -0.82
C ARG A 67 2.11 5.10 -0.85
N GLU A 68 2.95 6.06 -0.45
CA GLU A 68 4.39 5.88 -0.41
C GLU A 68 4.78 4.76 0.57
N ALA A 69 4.21 4.76 1.78
CA ALA A 69 4.46 3.75 2.79
C ALA A 69 4.02 2.34 2.32
N LEU A 70 2.87 2.22 1.67
CA LEU A 70 2.38 0.96 1.10
C LEU A 70 3.30 0.45 -0.02
N GLY A 71 3.78 1.35 -0.90
CA GLY A 71 4.76 1.02 -1.93
C GLY A 71 6.07 0.47 -1.34
N GLN A 72 6.58 1.09 -0.27
CA GLN A 72 7.76 0.61 0.44
C GLN A 72 7.54 -0.76 1.10
N LEU A 73 6.41 -0.95 1.79
CA LEU A 73 6.05 -2.24 2.41
C LEU A 73 5.98 -3.37 1.38
N ARG A 74 5.41 -3.09 0.20
CA ARG A 74 5.36 -4.05 -0.91
C ARG A 74 6.77 -4.42 -1.38
N ALA A 75 7.65 -3.46 -1.58
CA ALA A 75 9.03 -3.72 -2.02
C ALA A 75 9.81 -4.58 -1.02
N ILE A 76 9.65 -4.28 0.28
CA ILE A 76 10.25 -5.06 1.37
C ILE A 76 9.73 -6.51 1.34
N ALA A 77 8.42 -6.69 1.21
CA ALA A 77 7.82 -8.01 1.26
C ALA A 77 8.16 -8.88 0.02
N HIS A 78 8.24 -8.29 -1.17
CA HIS A 78 8.77 -8.97 -2.37
C HIS A 78 10.22 -9.43 -2.16
N THR A 79 11.06 -8.57 -1.59
CA THR A 79 12.46 -8.90 -1.30
C THR A 79 12.56 -10.04 -0.29
N ALA A 80 11.75 -10.01 0.77
CA ALA A 80 11.69 -11.06 1.77
C ALA A 80 11.28 -12.40 1.13
N HIS A 81 10.22 -12.43 0.32
CA HIS A 81 9.76 -13.64 -0.37
C HIS A 81 10.86 -14.24 -1.28
N ALA A 82 11.54 -13.42 -2.08
CA ALA A 82 12.65 -13.87 -2.92
C ALA A 82 13.82 -14.46 -2.11
N ASN A 83 14.16 -13.84 -0.98
CA ASN A 83 15.22 -14.34 -0.10
C ASN A 83 14.87 -15.69 0.53
N TYR A 84 13.63 -15.85 1.03
CA TYR A 84 13.19 -17.10 1.67
C TYR A 84 13.11 -18.25 0.67
N THR A 85 12.50 -18.03 -0.49
CA THR A 85 12.40 -19.03 -1.56
C THR A 85 13.78 -19.44 -2.08
N GLY A 86 14.69 -18.48 -2.27
CA GLY A 86 16.08 -18.75 -2.67
C GLY A 86 16.87 -19.55 -1.63
N ALA A 87 16.74 -19.23 -0.34
CA ALA A 87 17.37 -19.98 0.74
C ALA A 87 16.86 -21.43 0.80
N MET A 88 15.54 -21.62 0.63
CA MET A 88 14.92 -22.94 0.62
C MET A 88 15.40 -23.78 -0.57
N ALA A 89 15.45 -23.21 -1.78
CA ALA A 89 15.96 -23.89 -2.97
C ALA A 89 17.44 -24.28 -2.83
N LYS A 90 18.28 -23.39 -2.30
CA LYS A 90 19.70 -23.66 -2.07
C LYS A 90 19.89 -24.78 -1.05
N ASN A 91 19.15 -24.75 0.06
CA ASN A 91 19.19 -25.82 1.05
C ASN A 91 18.77 -27.15 0.43
N MET A 92 17.69 -27.22 -0.34
CA MET A 92 17.27 -28.46 -1.01
C MET A 92 18.34 -29.00 -1.97
N SER A 93 19.01 -28.13 -2.74
CA SER A 93 20.08 -28.53 -3.67
C SER A 93 21.34 -29.08 -3.01
N MET A 94 21.57 -28.79 -1.72
CA MET A 94 22.73 -29.29 -1.00
C MET A 94 22.54 -30.73 -0.50
N TRP A 95 21.29 -31.23 -0.46
CA TRP A 95 20.93 -32.52 0.12
C TRP A 95 20.33 -33.50 -0.91
N SER A 96 20.32 -33.11 -2.20
CA SER A 96 20.05 -33.95 -3.36
C SER A 96 21.35 -34.47 -3.98
#